data_AF-A0A0L6HUD5-F1
#
_entry.id   AF-A0A0L6HUD5-F1
#
_cell.length_a   1.000
_cell.length_b   1.000
_cell.length_c   1.000
_cell.angle_alpha   90.00
_cell.angle_beta   90.00
_cell.angle_gamma   90.00
#
_symmetry.space_group_name_H-M   'P 1'
#
loop_
_entity.id
_entity.type
_entity.pdbx_description
1 polymer ?
#
loop_
_entity_poly.entity_id
_entity_poly.type
_entity_poly.pdbx_seq_one_letter_code
_entity_poly.pdbx_strand_id
1 'polypeptide(L)'
;MASAAIVLALGATAFVGAPAFAEEVSTQSAPLDDSGYEEFVDEVIATDDAINSIAQDGAGNVVVRADLAQLDAAAQAELDAYENLVVIDDQPIQALAANDIVGGAGYAIDGASVCSFGFSAWSPSGTPAIITAGHCGTAGQRVDRTQPQRDDAAYYPNSSPGAAFWSDAAGRSVGTFAFSQWGGPGGTAGANGDVTSVDVAAINVTNSALRLRPAVTDWTTEASGDLSASTIPVTAVGEARVGDSIVRSGRTSGMHSGTVLEVKSWTKVCEQVTPVPTGCHWVYGFRTDAVSLPGDSGGPFMRGTTALGVLSGGGGGTSFAADLKAGLAVTGGYTLQLAVAAPAVTSTSAQAAEADQVSGTGEPGATLIVDQAGVITEIPIAADGTWSFPAPDAGTAAYTLSVERGFDVSDAVVFQ
;
A
#
# COMPACT_ATOMS: atom_id res chain seq x y z
N MET A 1 14.96 -50.94 -95.42
CA MET A 1 14.79 -51.14 -93.97
C MET A 1 13.98 -49.97 -93.44
N ALA A 2 13.16 -50.26 -92.45
CA ALA A 2 11.97 -49.53 -92.06
C ALA A 2 12.22 -48.19 -91.33
N SER A 3 11.16 -47.37 -91.42
CA SER A 3 10.70 -46.32 -90.51
C SER A 3 11.30 -44.92 -90.58
N ALA A 4 10.49 -44.08 -91.20
CA ALA A 4 10.49 -42.62 -91.25
C ALA A 4 10.13 -41.97 -89.90
N ALA A 5 10.56 -40.72 -89.72
CA ALA A 5 9.86 -39.76 -88.89
C ALA A 5 9.75 -38.43 -89.67
N ILE A 6 8.51 -38.00 -89.87
CA ILE A 6 8.09 -36.84 -90.66
C ILE A 6 8.22 -35.57 -89.81
N VAL A 7 8.87 -34.55 -90.35
CA VAL A 7 8.86 -33.17 -89.84
C VAL A 7 7.60 -32.50 -90.38
N LEU A 8 6.73 -31.98 -89.51
CA LEU A 8 5.58 -31.17 -89.89
C LEU A 8 5.58 -29.87 -89.07
N ALA A 9 5.64 -28.74 -89.78
CA ALA A 9 5.53 -27.41 -89.22
C ALA A 9 4.06 -26.95 -89.17
N LEU A 10 3.61 -26.43 -88.02
CA LEU A 10 2.49 -25.48 -87.84
C LEU A 10 2.82 -24.72 -86.55
N GLY A 11 2.84 -23.39 -86.49
CA GLY A 11 1.72 -22.49 -86.74
C GLY A 11 1.36 -21.86 -85.39
N ALA A 12 1.77 -20.61 -85.18
CA ALA A 12 1.67 -19.89 -83.91
C ALA A 12 0.22 -19.82 -83.38
N THR A 13 0.03 -20.20 -82.12
CA THR A 13 -1.16 -19.89 -81.32
C THR A 13 -0.70 -19.28 -80.01
N ALA A 14 -1.18 -18.07 -79.73
CA ALA A 14 -0.90 -17.31 -78.53
C ALA A 14 -1.48 -18.04 -77.31
N PHE A 15 -0.62 -18.39 -76.35
CA PHE A 15 -1.07 -18.73 -75.01
C PHE A 15 -1.40 -17.43 -74.27
N VAL A 16 -2.69 -17.20 -74.05
CA VAL A 16 -3.18 -16.24 -73.06
C VAL A 16 -2.76 -16.79 -71.69
N GLY A 17 -1.87 -16.07 -71.00
CA GLY A 17 -1.60 -16.34 -69.60
C GLY A 17 -2.88 -16.13 -68.79
N ALA A 18 -3.33 -17.18 -68.10
CA ALA A 18 -4.35 -17.01 -67.07
C ALA A 18 -3.78 -16.06 -66.00
N PRO A 19 -4.56 -15.10 -65.49
CA PRO A 19 -4.13 -14.36 -64.32
C PRO A 19 -4.02 -15.37 -63.17
N ALA A 20 -2.90 -15.33 -62.44
CA ALA A 20 -2.86 -15.87 -61.10
C ALA A 20 -3.91 -15.09 -60.30
N PHE A 21 -4.97 -15.77 -59.87
CA PHE A 21 -5.81 -15.23 -58.81
C PHE A 21 -4.91 -15.14 -57.58
N ALA A 22 -4.54 -13.92 -57.20
CA ALA A 22 -4.19 -13.66 -55.82
C ALA A 22 -5.43 -14.08 -55.02
N GLU A 23 -5.27 -15.08 -54.16
CA GLU A 23 -6.27 -15.40 -53.15
C GLU A 23 -6.39 -14.14 -52.29
N GLU A 24 -7.50 -13.41 -52.44
CA GLU A 24 -7.84 -12.34 -51.49
C GLU A 24 -8.01 -13.03 -50.14
N VAL A 25 -7.02 -12.87 -49.26
CA VAL A 25 -7.18 -13.19 -47.84
C VAL A 25 -8.29 -12.24 -47.38
N SER A 26 -9.53 -12.74 -47.26
CA SER A 26 -10.60 -11.94 -46.70
C SER A 26 -10.27 -11.75 -45.22
N THR A 27 -9.79 -10.56 -44.85
CA THR A 27 -9.65 -10.19 -43.45
C THR A 27 -11.04 -10.15 -42.83
N GLN A 28 -11.24 -10.92 -41.77
CA GLN A 28 -12.49 -10.92 -41.03
C GLN A 28 -12.58 -9.65 -40.20
N SER A 29 -13.77 -9.10 -39.99
CA SER A 29 -13.97 -8.09 -38.96
C SER A 29 -14.48 -8.79 -37.70
N ALA A 30 -13.82 -8.56 -36.56
CA ALA A 30 -14.28 -9.00 -35.25
C ALA A 30 -15.63 -8.34 -34.92
N PRO A 31 -16.59 -9.07 -34.32
CA PRO A 31 -17.89 -8.55 -33.96
C PRO A 31 -17.78 -7.46 -32.88
N LEU A 32 -18.63 -6.44 -32.97
CA LEU A 32 -18.69 -5.33 -32.02
C LEU A 32 -20.05 -5.26 -31.29
N ASP A 33 -21.05 -6.02 -31.75
CA ASP A 33 -22.34 -6.14 -31.11
C ASP A 33 -22.28 -7.05 -29.88
N ASP A 34 -23.03 -6.72 -28.83
CA ASP A 34 -22.91 -7.34 -27.50
C ASP A 34 -22.86 -8.88 -27.53
N SER A 35 -23.76 -9.54 -28.27
CA SER A 35 -23.81 -11.01 -28.32
C SER A 35 -22.67 -11.65 -29.10
N GLY A 36 -22.26 -11.05 -30.23
CA GLY A 36 -21.14 -11.58 -31.03
C GLY A 36 -19.79 -11.29 -30.37
N TYR A 37 -19.66 -10.15 -29.69
CA TYR A 37 -18.45 -9.73 -29.01
C TYR A 37 -18.12 -10.64 -27.81
N GLU A 38 -19.09 -11.04 -27.00
CA GLU A 38 -18.85 -11.94 -25.86
C GLU A 38 -18.31 -13.31 -26.32
N GLU A 39 -18.93 -13.93 -27.32
CA GLU A 39 -18.47 -15.22 -27.89
C GLU A 39 -17.07 -15.10 -28.49
N PHE A 40 -16.80 -14.01 -29.22
CA PHE A 40 -15.48 -13.72 -29.77
C PHE A 40 -14.41 -13.55 -28.69
N VAL A 41 -14.72 -12.85 -27.59
CA VAL A 41 -13.78 -12.67 -26.47
C VAL A 41 -13.42 -14.01 -25.84
N ASP A 42 -14.42 -14.86 -25.58
CA ASP A 42 -14.22 -16.18 -24.97
C ASP A 42 -13.39 -17.11 -25.87
N GLU A 43 -13.59 -17.05 -27.18
CA GLU A 43 -12.81 -17.81 -28.16
C GLU A 43 -11.35 -17.32 -28.21
N VAL A 44 -11.14 -16.02 -28.40
CA VAL A 44 -9.79 -15.46 -28.59
C VAL A 44 -8.96 -15.53 -27.32
N ILE A 45 -9.53 -15.25 -26.15
CA ILE A 45 -8.76 -15.29 -24.88
C ILE A 45 -8.32 -16.71 -24.51
N ALA A 46 -9.00 -17.73 -25.03
CA ALA A 46 -8.65 -19.14 -24.80
C ALA A 46 -7.57 -19.67 -25.75
N THR A 47 -7.15 -18.89 -26.75
CA THR A 47 -6.13 -19.32 -27.73
C THR A 47 -4.73 -19.40 -27.13
N ASP A 48 -4.37 -18.51 -26.20
CA ASP A 48 -3.05 -18.46 -25.56
C ASP A 48 -3.13 -17.77 -24.18
N ASP A 49 -2.43 -18.34 -23.19
CA ASP A 49 -2.32 -17.78 -21.83
C ASP A 49 -1.58 -16.42 -21.78
N ALA A 50 -0.85 -16.06 -22.84
CA ALA A 50 -0.17 -14.77 -22.98
C ALA A 50 -1.13 -13.59 -23.26
N ILE A 51 -2.41 -13.86 -23.59
CA ILE A 51 -3.42 -12.83 -23.83
C ILE A 51 -3.97 -12.33 -22.48
N ASN A 52 -3.74 -11.05 -22.20
CA ASN A 52 -4.05 -10.42 -20.92
C ASN A 52 -5.47 -9.82 -20.85
N SER A 53 -5.96 -9.25 -21.96
CA SER A 53 -7.30 -8.67 -22.03
C SER A 53 -7.77 -8.41 -23.46
N ILE A 54 -9.09 -8.39 -23.66
CA ILE A 54 -9.75 -8.03 -24.91
C ILE A 54 -10.81 -6.96 -24.62
N ALA A 55 -10.76 -5.83 -25.32
CA ALA A 55 -11.64 -4.68 -25.11
C ALA A 55 -12.08 -4.02 -26.43
N GLN A 56 -13.11 -3.18 -26.42
CA GLN A 56 -13.42 -2.28 -27.56
C GLN A 56 -12.86 -0.87 -27.28
N ASP A 57 -12.28 -0.22 -28.29
CA ASP A 57 -11.88 1.19 -28.20
C ASP A 57 -12.95 2.15 -28.72
N GLY A 58 -12.75 3.45 -28.50
CA GLY A 58 -13.66 4.50 -28.98
C GLY A 58 -13.63 4.73 -30.50
N ALA A 59 -12.77 4.02 -31.23
CA ALA A 59 -12.63 4.09 -32.68
C ALA A 59 -13.31 2.90 -33.41
N GLY A 60 -13.90 1.96 -32.66
CA GLY A 60 -14.57 0.79 -33.23
C GLY A 60 -13.61 -0.37 -33.53
N ASN A 61 -12.45 -0.42 -32.87
CA ASN A 61 -11.55 -1.57 -32.94
C ASN A 61 -11.72 -2.46 -31.70
N VAL A 62 -11.38 -3.74 -31.87
CA VAL A 62 -11.11 -4.63 -30.74
C VAL A 62 -9.63 -4.53 -30.39
N VAL A 63 -9.31 -4.24 -29.14
CA VAL A 63 -7.96 -4.12 -28.62
C VAL A 63 -7.62 -5.39 -27.86
N VAL A 64 -6.59 -6.10 -28.32
CA VAL A 64 -6.02 -7.28 -27.64
C VAL A 64 -4.69 -6.87 -27.03
N ARG A 65 -4.56 -7.06 -25.72
CA ARG A 65 -3.34 -6.80 -24.95
C ARG A 65 -2.72 -8.14 -24.60
N ALA A 66 -1.46 -8.36 -24.97
CA ALA A 66 -0.78 -9.63 -24.77
C ALA A 66 0.72 -9.43 -24.51
N ASP A 67 1.34 -10.39 -23.80
CA ASP A 67 2.80 -10.46 -23.72
C ASP A 67 3.34 -11.02 -25.03
N LEU A 68 3.75 -10.14 -25.95
CA LEU A 68 4.19 -10.57 -27.29
C LEU A 68 5.51 -11.36 -27.27
N ALA A 69 6.24 -11.34 -26.16
CA ALA A 69 7.42 -12.18 -26.01
C ALA A 69 7.07 -13.64 -25.67
N GLN A 70 5.87 -13.90 -25.17
CA GLN A 70 5.37 -15.24 -24.81
C GLN A 70 4.27 -15.75 -25.74
N LEU A 71 3.60 -14.88 -26.49
CA LEU A 71 2.55 -15.24 -27.43
C LEU A 71 3.05 -16.21 -28.50
N ASP A 72 2.34 -17.31 -28.68
CA ASP A 72 2.70 -18.31 -29.67
C ASP A 72 2.39 -17.84 -31.12
N ALA A 73 3.08 -18.45 -32.08
CA ALA A 73 2.94 -18.08 -33.48
C ALA A 73 1.59 -18.47 -34.09
N ALA A 74 0.84 -19.40 -33.49
CA ALA A 74 -0.47 -19.82 -33.97
C ALA A 74 -1.56 -18.83 -33.55
N ALA A 75 -1.55 -18.42 -32.28
CA ALA A 75 -2.38 -17.37 -31.73
C ALA A 75 -2.11 -16.03 -32.43
N GLN A 76 -0.84 -15.68 -32.70
CA GLN A 76 -0.54 -14.48 -33.49
C GLN A 76 -1.15 -14.55 -34.90
N ALA A 77 -1.06 -15.69 -35.58
CA ALA A 77 -1.64 -15.85 -36.92
C ALA A 77 -3.18 -15.78 -36.90
N GLU A 78 -3.81 -16.18 -35.80
CA GLU A 78 -5.25 -16.07 -35.59
C GLU A 78 -5.69 -14.62 -35.36
N LEU A 79 -4.94 -13.86 -34.56
CA LEU A 79 -5.17 -12.42 -34.37
C LEU A 79 -4.98 -11.62 -35.68
N ASP A 80 -3.95 -11.97 -36.46
CA ASP A 80 -3.65 -11.30 -37.75
C ASP A 80 -4.72 -11.53 -38.83
N ALA A 81 -5.65 -12.48 -38.61
CA ALA A 81 -6.76 -12.75 -39.53
C ALA A 81 -7.85 -11.65 -39.50
N TYR A 82 -7.82 -10.76 -38.50
CA TYR A 82 -8.83 -9.74 -38.30
C TYR A 82 -8.33 -8.32 -38.60
N GLU A 83 -9.09 -7.55 -39.39
CA GLU A 83 -8.68 -6.20 -39.82
C GLU A 83 -8.89 -5.09 -38.77
N ASN A 84 -9.82 -5.31 -37.84
CA ASN A 84 -10.19 -4.34 -36.79
C ASN A 84 -9.64 -4.75 -35.41
N LEU A 85 -8.64 -5.64 -35.39
CA LEU A 85 -7.88 -5.98 -34.20
C LEU A 85 -6.65 -5.06 -34.07
N VAL A 86 -6.49 -4.46 -32.90
CA VAL A 86 -5.29 -3.71 -32.51
C VAL A 86 -4.59 -4.51 -31.42
N VAL A 87 -3.50 -5.19 -31.79
CA VAL A 87 -2.69 -5.96 -30.85
C VAL A 87 -1.63 -5.05 -30.23
N ILE A 88 -1.59 -5.00 -28.91
CA ILE A 88 -0.68 -4.16 -28.13
C ILE A 88 0.16 -5.07 -27.23
N ASP A 89 1.48 -4.86 -27.27
CA ASP A 89 2.40 -5.45 -26.30
C ASP A 89 2.13 -4.88 -24.91
N ASP A 90 1.71 -5.73 -23.99
CA ASP A 90 1.32 -5.36 -22.64
C ASP A 90 1.54 -6.51 -21.67
N GLN A 91 1.80 -6.19 -20.42
CA GLN A 91 1.98 -7.19 -19.36
C GLN A 91 0.68 -7.32 -18.54
N PRO A 92 0.42 -8.46 -17.87
CA PRO A 92 -0.78 -8.62 -17.05
C PRO A 92 -0.89 -7.48 -16.03
N ILE A 93 -2.04 -6.80 -15.99
CA ILE A 93 -2.31 -5.79 -14.98
C ILE A 93 -2.28 -6.46 -13.61
N GLN A 94 -1.36 -6.01 -12.75
CA GLN A 94 -1.28 -6.48 -11.38
C GLN A 94 -2.45 -5.91 -10.57
N ALA A 95 -3.09 -6.75 -9.75
CA ALA A 95 -4.12 -6.29 -8.82
C ALA A 95 -3.54 -5.23 -7.86
N LEU A 96 -4.22 -4.08 -7.72
CA LEU A 96 -3.77 -2.94 -6.90
C LEU A 96 -4.03 -3.10 -5.37
N ALA A 97 -4.07 -4.32 -4.84
CA ALA A 97 -4.09 -4.62 -3.40
C ALA A 97 -3.11 -5.78 -3.11
N ALA A 98 -2.22 -5.80 -2.11
CA ALA A 98 -2.16 -5.10 -0.84
C ALA A 98 -0.68 -4.73 -0.47
N ASN A 99 -0.11 -3.74 -1.15
CA ASN A 99 1.23 -3.21 -0.82
C ASN A 99 1.21 -2.27 0.39
N ASP A 100 0.02 -1.89 0.84
CA ASP A 100 -0.15 -1.01 1.98
C ASP A 100 0.16 -1.70 3.30
N ILE A 101 0.76 -0.95 4.23
CA ILE A 101 0.94 -1.33 5.63
C ILE A 101 0.25 -0.28 6.50
N VAL A 102 -0.51 -0.78 7.46
CA VAL A 102 -1.26 -0.01 8.45
C VAL A 102 -0.92 -0.51 9.84
N GLY A 103 -1.08 0.36 10.84
CA GLY A 103 -0.95 -0.02 12.25
C GLY A 103 -1.94 -1.11 12.62
N GLY A 104 -1.54 -2.02 13.49
CA GLY A 104 -2.30 -3.20 13.91
C GLY A 104 -2.08 -4.44 13.05
N ALA A 105 -1.62 -4.29 11.80
CA ALA A 105 -1.28 -5.43 10.94
C ALA A 105 -0.07 -6.21 11.49
N GLY A 106 -0.02 -7.52 11.25
CA GLY A 106 1.04 -8.37 11.79
C GLY A 106 2.35 -8.31 11.03
N TYR A 107 3.44 -8.62 11.75
CA TYR A 107 4.74 -8.89 11.16
C TYR A 107 5.47 -10.02 11.88
N ALA A 108 6.35 -10.69 11.14
CA ALA A 108 7.27 -11.68 11.65
C ALA A 108 8.69 -11.11 11.77
N ILE A 109 9.42 -11.56 12.78
CA ILE A 109 10.84 -11.25 13.01
C ILE A 109 11.66 -12.50 12.74
N ASP A 110 12.59 -12.42 11.78
CA ASP A 110 13.46 -13.52 11.33
C ASP A 110 12.71 -14.85 11.09
N GLY A 111 11.43 -14.77 10.71
CA GLY A 111 10.56 -15.94 10.50
C GLY A 111 10.27 -16.78 11.75
N ALA A 112 10.52 -16.27 12.96
CA ALA A 112 10.51 -17.05 14.19
C ALA A 112 9.56 -16.53 15.29
N SER A 113 9.31 -15.22 15.33
CA SER A 113 8.39 -14.60 16.28
C SER A 113 7.50 -13.60 15.56
N VAL A 114 6.38 -13.23 16.18
CA VAL A 114 5.40 -12.32 15.58
C VAL A 114 5.00 -11.22 16.54
N CYS A 115 4.76 -10.05 15.97
CA CYS A 115 4.23 -8.87 16.64
C CYS A 115 3.27 -8.15 15.69
N SER A 116 2.77 -7.00 16.12
CA SER A 116 1.89 -6.12 15.34
C SER A 116 2.59 -4.78 15.09
N PHE A 117 2.49 -4.26 13.87
CA PHE A 117 2.97 -2.92 13.56
C PHE A 117 2.24 -1.90 14.42
N GLY A 118 2.95 -0.93 14.99
CA GLY A 118 2.33 0.15 15.77
C GLY A 118 1.82 1.25 14.85
N PHE A 119 2.72 2.16 14.46
CA PHE A 119 2.38 3.33 13.66
C PHE A 119 3.37 3.54 12.53
N SER A 120 2.87 3.89 11.36
CA SER A 120 3.69 4.41 10.27
C SER A 120 4.45 5.66 10.73
N ALA A 121 5.70 5.78 10.29
CA ALA A 121 6.65 6.78 10.75
C ALA A 121 7.60 7.23 9.64
N TRP A 122 8.29 8.33 9.92
CA TRP A 122 9.42 8.82 9.17
C TRP A 122 10.68 8.58 9.99
N SER A 123 11.74 8.11 9.32
CA SER A 123 13.09 8.16 9.87
C SER A 123 13.55 9.62 10.03
N PRO A 124 14.65 9.88 10.77
CA PRO A 124 15.21 11.22 10.88
C PRO A 124 15.56 11.87 9.54
N SER A 125 15.76 11.08 8.48
CA SER A 125 16.03 11.54 7.12
C SER A 125 14.80 11.59 6.21
N GLY A 126 13.60 11.34 6.74
CA GLY A 126 12.35 11.38 5.96
C GLY A 126 12.07 10.13 5.13
N THR A 127 12.74 9.00 5.39
CA THR A 127 12.42 7.72 4.72
C THR A 127 11.33 6.97 5.49
N PRO A 128 10.47 6.17 4.82
CA PRO A 128 9.43 5.40 5.51
C PRO A 128 9.99 4.47 6.59
N ALA A 129 9.34 4.50 7.76
CA ALA A 129 9.66 3.71 8.93
C ALA A 129 8.39 3.30 9.67
N ILE A 130 8.48 2.39 10.64
CA ILE A 130 7.35 1.97 11.48
C ILE A 130 7.80 1.96 12.94
N ILE A 131 7.00 2.54 13.84
CA ILE A 131 7.17 2.42 15.29
C ILE A 131 6.43 1.20 15.80
N THR A 132 7.06 0.42 16.67
CA THR A 132 6.54 -0.78 17.32
C THR A 132 7.14 -0.93 18.73
N ALA A 133 6.89 -2.04 19.43
CA ALA A 133 7.51 -2.34 20.73
C ALA A 133 8.97 -2.81 20.57
N GLY A 134 9.83 -2.37 21.49
CA GLY A 134 11.24 -2.73 21.54
C GLY A 134 11.48 -4.19 21.91
N HIS A 135 10.64 -4.77 22.77
CA HIS A 135 10.76 -6.19 23.10
C HIS A 135 10.47 -7.11 21.91
N CYS A 136 9.93 -6.61 20.78
CA CYS A 136 9.66 -7.45 19.61
C CYS A 136 10.92 -7.79 18.80
N GLY A 137 12.01 -7.05 18.94
CA GLY A 137 13.19 -7.27 18.10
C GLY A 137 14.35 -6.36 18.45
N THR A 138 15.50 -6.68 17.88
CA THR A 138 16.78 -5.98 18.07
C THR A 138 17.29 -5.48 16.73
N ALA A 139 18.15 -4.45 16.78
CA ALA A 139 18.66 -3.82 15.57
C ALA A 139 19.32 -4.85 14.62
N GLY A 140 18.97 -4.78 13.34
CA GLY A 140 19.46 -5.66 12.28
C GLY A 140 18.55 -6.86 11.97
N GLN A 141 17.60 -7.21 12.83
CA GLN A 141 16.67 -8.33 12.55
C GLN A 141 15.73 -7.99 11.39
N ARG A 142 15.44 -8.99 10.56
CA ARG A 142 14.57 -8.87 9.38
C ARG A 142 13.11 -8.85 9.81
N VAL A 143 12.32 -8.03 9.09
CA VAL A 143 10.88 -7.89 9.29
C VAL A 143 10.14 -8.25 8.01
N ASP A 144 9.11 -9.08 8.16
CA ASP A 144 8.20 -9.49 7.08
C ASP A 144 6.75 -9.25 7.49
N ARG A 145 5.92 -8.77 6.56
CA ARG A 145 4.48 -8.68 6.80
C ARG A 145 3.87 -10.10 6.89
N THR A 146 2.94 -10.29 7.81
CA THR A 146 2.11 -11.49 7.85
C THR A 146 0.96 -11.39 6.83
N GLN A 147 0.20 -12.47 6.66
CA GLN A 147 -1.03 -12.44 5.86
C GLN A 147 -2.23 -12.27 6.80
N PRO A 148 -3.05 -11.23 6.64
CA PRO A 148 -4.20 -10.99 7.53
C PRO A 148 -5.16 -12.17 7.62
N GLN A 149 -5.46 -12.85 6.51
CA GLN A 149 -6.37 -14.02 6.51
C GLN A 149 -5.82 -15.23 7.28
N ARG A 150 -4.52 -15.23 7.60
CA ARG A 150 -3.83 -16.32 8.30
C ARG A 150 -3.35 -15.88 9.67
N ASP A 151 -3.64 -14.65 10.07
CA ASP A 151 -3.33 -14.17 11.39
C ASP A 151 -4.37 -14.64 12.40
N ASP A 152 -3.96 -14.77 13.66
CA ASP A 152 -4.78 -15.42 14.69
C ASP A 152 -6.01 -14.56 15.02
N ALA A 153 -5.99 -13.26 14.69
CA ALA A 153 -7.16 -12.38 14.74
C ALA A 153 -8.32 -12.93 13.89
N ALA A 154 -8.01 -13.53 12.73
CA ALA A 154 -8.98 -14.20 11.88
C ALA A 154 -9.38 -15.60 12.41
N TYR A 155 -8.63 -16.16 13.38
CA TYR A 155 -8.79 -17.55 13.85
C TYR A 155 -8.38 -17.74 15.33
N TYR A 156 -9.26 -17.38 16.27
CA TYR A 156 -9.03 -17.62 17.71
C TYR A 156 -9.47 -19.03 18.18
N PRO A 157 -8.75 -19.78 19.05
CA PRO A 157 -7.31 -19.80 19.40
C PRO A 157 -6.63 -21.20 19.27
N ASN A 158 -5.29 -21.20 19.31
CA ASN A 158 -4.35 -22.24 19.81
C ASN A 158 -3.24 -22.73 18.87
N SER A 159 -3.03 -22.10 17.71
CA SER A 159 -1.84 -22.40 16.93
C SER A 159 -1.37 -21.17 16.15
N SER A 160 -0.34 -20.50 16.66
CA SER A 160 0.46 -19.61 15.81
C SER A 160 0.99 -20.44 14.62
N PRO A 161 0.86 -19.96 13.38
CA PRO A 161 1.41 -20.66 12.22
C PRO A 161 2.91 -20.95 12.41
N GLY A 162 3.35 -22.15 12.04
CA GLY A 162 4.77 -22.55 12.17
C GLY A 162 5.71 -21.77 11.25
N ALA A 163 7.03 -21.94 11.44
CA ALA A 163 8.10 -21.25 10.70
C ALA A 163 7.94 -21.21 9.16
N ALA A 164 7.34 -22.24 8.56
CA ALA A 164 7.10 -22.35 7.12
C ALA A 164 6.08 -21.32 6.57
N PHE A 165 5.32 -20.65 7.42
CA PHE A 165 4.35 -19.62 7.02
C PHE A 165 4.96 -18.22 6.94
N TRP A 166 6.13 -18.03 7.55
CA TRP A 166 6.83 -16.75 7.67
C TRP A 166 8.02 -16.63 6.70
N SER A 167 8.25 -17.63 5.86
CA SER A 167 9.34 -17.63 4.89
C SER A 167 9.10 -16.64 3.74
N ASP A 168 10.23 -16.18 3.18
CA ASP A 168 10.43 -15.22 2.09
C ASP A 168 9.64 -15.52 0.81
N ALA A 169 8.32 -15.37 0.88
CA ALA A 169 7.52 -15.19 -0.31
C ALA A 169 7.75 -13.77 -0.83
N ALA A 170 8.10 -13.64 -2.12
CA ALA A 170 8.33 -12.37 -2.78
C ALA A 170 7.22 -11.36 -2.45
N GLY A 171 7.61 -10.14 -2.07
CA GLY A 171 6.69 -9.05 -1.68
C GLY A 171 6.39 -8.92 -0.19
N ARG A 172 6.81 -9.88 0.67
CA ARG A 172 6.57 -9.79 2.13
C ARG A 172 7.65 -9.08 2.94
N SER A 173 8.88 -9.04 2.42
CA SER A 173 9.99 -8.33 3.07
C SER A 173 9.64 -6.87 3.27
N VAL A 174 9.69 -6.37 4.51
CA VAL A 174 9.41 -4.97 4.85
C VAL A 174 10.71 -4.20 5.02
N GLY A 175 11.61 -4.72 5.84
CA GLY A 175 12.90 -4.11 6.11
C GLY A 175 13.53 -4.67 7.37
N THR A 176 14.17 -3.81 8.17
CA THR A 176 14.91 -4.24 9.36
C THR A 176 14.69 -3.30 10.54
N PHE A 177 14.81 -3.84 11.76
CA PHE A 177 14.88 -3.03 12.97
C PHE A 177 16.11 -2.12 12.90
N ALA A 178 15.88 -0.81 12.95
CA ALA A 178 16.92 0.22 12.96
C ALA A 178 17.23 0.73 14.37
N PHE A 179 16.23 0.68 15.25
CA PHE A 179 16.34 1.05 16.66
C PHE A 179 15.47 0.11 17.49
N SER A 180 15.94 -0.25 18.69
CA SER A 180 15.13 -0.94 19.68
C SER A 180 15.58 -0.60 21.08
N GLN A 181 14.62 -0.35 21.95
CA GLN A 181 14.80 -0.18 23.38
C GLN A 181 13.65 -0.85 24.13
N TRP A 182 13.98 -1.75 25.03
CA TRP A 182 13.05 -2.30 26.01
C TRP A 182 13.58 -2.01 27.40
N GLY A 183 12.86 -1.17 28.15
CA GLY A 183 13.33 -0.66 29.41
C GLY A 183 14.16 0.60 29.23
N GLY A 184 15.25 0.71 29.99
CA GLY A 184 16.09 1.91 29.99
C GLY A 184 16.97 2.03 28.74
N PRO A 185 17.69 3.16 28.61
CA PRO A 185 18.60 3.41 27.50
C PRO A 185 19.53 2.22 27.21
N GLY A 186 19.67 1.88 25.92
CA GLY A 186 20.48 0.74 25.47
C GLY A 186 19.90 -0.64 25.77
N GLY A 187 18.60 -0.75 26.10
CA GLY A 187 17.95 -2.01 26.43
C GLY A 187 18.28 -2.52 27.84
N THR A 188 18.63 -1.62 28.76
CA THR A 188 18.82 -1.97 30.17
C THR A 188 17.47 -2.25 30.84
N ALA A 189 17.48 -2.83 32.05
CA ALA A 189 16.25 -3.12 32.81
C ALA A 189 15.37 -1.88 33.07
N GLY A 190 15.92 -0.66 32.94
CA GLY A 190 15.23 0.57 33.29
C GLY A 190 15.01 0.72 34.79
N ALA A 191 14.27 1.75 35.17
CA ALA A 191 13.94 2.05 36.55
C ALA A 191 12.52 2.63 36.68
N ASN A 192 11.89 2.34 37.82
CA ASN A 192 10.68 3.06 38.22
C ASN A 192 11.02 4.53 38.50
N GLY A 193 10.25 5.45 37.93
CA GLY A 193 10.45 6.90 38.03
C GLY A 193 11.30 7.51 36.92
N ASP A 194 11.86 6.69 36.02
CA ASP A 194 12.60 7.15 34.85
C ASP A 194 11.72 7.05 33.59
N VAL A 195 11.24 8.19 33.08
CA VAL A 195 10.38 8.24 31.89
C VAL A 195 11.06 7.74 30.62
N THR A 196 12.39 7.61 30.62
CA THR A 196 13.14 7.02 29.50
C THR A 196 13.17 5.50 29.55
N SER A 197 12.64 4.88 30.60
CA SER A 197 12.39 3.45 30.67
C SER A 197 11.14 3.11 29.87
N VAL A 198 11.27 2.85 28.58
CA VAL A 198 10.17 2.69 27.63
C VAL A 198 10.41 1.49 26.71
N ASP A 199 9.34 0.98 26.11
CA ASP A 199 9.36 -0.17 25.21
C ASP A 199 8.99 0.30 23.80
N VAL A 200 10.00 0.55 22.98
CA VAL A 200 9.84 1.15 21.66
C VAL A 200 10.95 0.68 20.70
N ALA A 201 10.57 0.45 19.46
CA ALA A 201 11.47 0.18 18.35
C ALA A 201 11.05 0.96 17.11
N ALA A 202 12.00 1.13 16.19
CA ALA A 202 11.77 1.63 14.85
C ALA A 202 12.27 0.62 13.83
N ILE A 203 11.42 0.32 12.85
CA ILE A 203 11.71 -0.53 11.70
C ILE A 203 11.87 0.40 10.50
N ASN A 204 13.02 0.35 9.82
CA ASN A 204 13.18 1.04 8.54
C ASN A 204 12.58 0.18 7.44
N VAL A 205 11.71 0.77 6.63
CA VAL A 205 11.10 0.09 5.49
C VAL A 205 12.02 0.26 4.29
N THR A 206 12.59 -0.85 3.83
CA THR A 206 13.55 -0.86 2.71
C THR A 206 12.93 -1.37 1.42
N ASN A 207 11.77 -2.01 1.50
CA ASN A 207 11.03 -2.45 0.32
C ASN A 207 10.17 -1.29 -0.23
N SER A 208 10.65 -0.68 -1.31
CA SER A 208 9.98 0.43 -1.99
C SER A 208 8.69 0.06 -2.71
N ALA A 209 8.41 -1.24 -2.90
CA ALA A 209 7.12 -1.67 -3.42
C ALA A 209 5.99 -1.52 -2.39
N LEU A 210 6.34 -1.34 -1.11
CA LEU A 210 5.37 -1.21 -0.03
C LEU A 210 5.10 0.26 0.26
N ARG A 211 3.84 0.56 0.57
CA ARG A 211 3.43 1.90 0.97
C ARG A 211 2.95 1.87 2.41
N LEU A 212 3.38 2.83 3.20
CA LEU A 212 2.86 3.03 4.54
C LEU A 212 1.63 3.92 4.49
N ARG A 213 0.63 3.64 5.31
CA ARG A 213 -0.51 4.53 5.53
C ARG A 213 -0.49 5.04 6.97
N PRO A 214 -0.71 6.34 7.20
CA PRO A 214 -0.85 6.90 8.54
C PRO A 214 -2.23 6.55 9.13
N ALA A 215 -2.50 5.25 9.27
CA ALA A 215 -3.79 4.72 9.69
C ALA A 215 -3.63 3.39 10.43
N VAL A 216 -4.63 3.05 11.24
CA VAL A 216 -4.72 1.82 12.04
C VAL A 216 -5.88 0.98 11.53
N THR A 217 -5.67 -0.31 11.27
CA THR A 217 -6.74 -1.20 10.82
C THR A 217 -7.75 -1.47 11.92
N ASP A 218 -9.02 -1.57 11.52
CA ASP A 218 -10.12 -2.02 12.36
C ASP A 218 -10.40 -3.54 12.23
N TRP A 219 -9.59 -4.24 11.41
CA TRP A 219 -9.71 -5.67 11.08
C TRP A 219 -10.99 -6.08 10.35
N THR A 220 -11.87 -5.16 9.97
CA THR A 220 -13.13 -5.49 9.30
C THR A 220 -12.94 -6.01 7.86
N THR A 221 -11.78 -5.74 7.26
CA THR A 221 -11.45 -6.14 5.89
C THR A 221 -10.45 -7.30 5.82
N GLU A 222 -10.20 -8.00 6.92
CA GLU A 222 -9.21 -9.10 7.00
C GLU A 222 -9.42 -10.16 5.91
N ALA A 223 -10.67 -10.51 5.60
CA ALA A 223 -11.02 -11.54 4.62
C ALA A 223 -10.55 -11.20 3.19
N SER A 224 -10.45 -9.91 2.87
CA SER A 224 -9.92 -9.44 1.58
C SER A 224 -8.39 -9.55 1.49
N GLY A 225 -7.70 -9.63 2.63
CA GLY A 225 -6.24 -9.55 2.72
C GLY A 225 -5.69 -8.14 2.68
N ASP A 226 -6.55 -7.14 2.51
CA ASP A 226 -6.19 -5.73 2.54
C ASP A 226 -6.77 -5.07 3.79
N LEU A 227 -5.94 -4.99 4.83
CA LEU A 227 -6.29 -4.30 6.08
C LEU A 227 -6.35 -2.77 5.92
N SER A 228 -5.89 -2.22 4.80
CA SER A 228 -5.93 -0.78 4.53
C SER A 228 -7.26 -0.31 3.95
N ALA A 229 -8.10 -1.23 3.50
CA ALA A 229 -9.42 -0.92 2.94
C ALA A 229 -10.42 -0.36 3.97
N SER A 230 -10.25 -0.65 5.26
CA SER A 230 -10.98 0.01 6.36
C SER A 230 -10.05 0.31 7.53
N THR A 231 -9.92 1.59 7.86
CA THR A 231 -8.93 2.06 8.85
C THR A 231 -9.39 3.32 9.58
N ILE A 232 -8.73 3.59 10.71
CA ILE A 232 -8.83 4.83 11.47
C ILE A 232 -7.57 5.67 11.19
N PRO A 233 -7.69 6.90 10.66
CA PRO A 233 -6.52 7.73 10.37
C PRO A 233 -5.83 8.20 11.65
N VAL A 234 -4.51 8.32 11.58
CA VAL A 234 -3.66 8.86 12.65
C VAL A 234 -3.34 10.31 12.32
N THR A 235 -3.95 11.24 13.03
CA THR A 235 -3.84 12.69 12.74
C THR A 235 -2.96 13.45 13.73
N ALA A 236 -2.68 12.85 14.90
CA ALA A 236 -1.90 13.49 15.96
C ALA A 236 -1.26 12.47 16.90
N VAL A 237 -0.25 12.93 17.64
CA VAL A 237 0.35 12.22 18.79
C VAL A 237 -0.10 12.90 20.08
N GLY A 238 -0.59 12.12 21.04
CA GLY A 238 -1.14 12.64 22.29
C GLY A 238 -0.70 11.88 23.53
N GLU A 239 -1.25 12.31 24.67
CA GLU A 239 -1.06 11.63 25.95
C GLU A 239 -2.38 11.01 26.40
N ALA A 240 -2.29 9.82 26.98
CA ALA A 240 -3.43 9.15 27.60
C ALA A 240 -3.85 9.87 28.89
N ARG A 241 -5.15 9.85 29.18
CA ARG A 241 -5.75 10.35 30.42
C ARG A 241 -6.64 9.27 31.00
N VAL A 242 -6.69 9.17 32.33
CA VAL A 242 -7.60 8.24 33.00
C VAL A 242 -9.04 8.55 32.58
N GLY A 243 -9.78 7.51 32.20
CA GLY A 243 -11.15 7.62 31.70
C GLY A 243 -11.26 7.83 30.18
N ASP A 244 -10.16 7.99 29.45
CA ASP A 244 -10.20 8.03 27.98
C ASP A 244 -10.76 6.72 27.43
N SER A 245 -11.77 6.81 26.56
CA SER A 245 -12.15 5.71 25.68
C SER A 245 -11.10 5.55 24.58
N ILE A 246 -10.52 4.37 24.50
CA ILE A 246 -9.43 4.06 23.58
C ILE A 246 -9.73 2.78 22.80
N VAL A 247 -9.07 2.66 21.67
CA VAL A 247 -9.04 1.45 20.86
C VAL A 247 -7.61 0.97 20.71
N ARG A 248 -7.45 -0.34 20.56
CA ARG A 248 -6.17 -0.98 20.25
C ARG A 248 -6.35 -2.03 19.16
N SER A 249 -5.33 -2.21 18.34
CA SER A 249 -5.38 -3.12 17.18
C SER A 249 -4.14 -4.01 17.17
N GLY A 250 -4.30 -5.30 16.83
CA GLY A 250 -3.19 -6.25 16.79
C GLY A 250 -3.53 -7.53 16.03
N ARG A 251 -2.50 -8.20 15.52
CA ARG A 251 -2.62 -9.38 14.66
C ARG A 251 -3.21 -10.61 15.30
N THR A 252 -3.22 -10.67 16.63
CA THR A 252 -3.68 -11.86 17.31
C THR A 252 -5.13 -11.69 17.68
N SER A 253 -5.57 -10.50 18.15
CA SER A 253 -6.95 -10.28 18.59
C SER A 253 -7.72 -9.17 17.90
N GLY A 254 -7.23 -8.68 16.78
CA GLY A 254 -7.92 -7.68 15.99
C GLY A 254 -8.05 -6.37 16.76
N MET A 255 -9.18 -5.69 16.59
CA MET A 255 -9.45 -4.42 17.24
C MET A 255 -10.32 -4.58 18.50
N HIS A 256 -9.89 -3.99 19.62
CA HIS A 256 -10.69 -3.93 20.85
C HIS A 256 -10.75 -2.51 21.40
N SER A 257 -11.88 -2.19 22.01
CA SER A 257 -12.07 -0.97 22.76
C SER A 257 -11.83 -1.19 24.25
N GLY A 258 -11.51 -0.12 24.97
CA GLY A 258 -11.42 -0.10 26.42
C GLY A 258 -11.30 1.32 26.97
N THR A 259 -10.95 1.40 28.25
CA THR A 259 -10.81 2.62 29.02
C THR A 259 -9.43 2.67 29.65
N VAL A 260 -8.78 3.83 29.60
CA VAL A 260 -7.53 4.05 30.31
C VAL A 260 -7.79 4.10 31.81
N LEU A 261 -7.14 3.20 32.55
CA LEU A 261 -7.29 3.00 33.99
C LEU A 261 -6.23 3.76 34.79
N GLU A 262 -4.99 3.75 34.30
CA GLU A 262 -3.82 4.33 34.97
C GLU A 262 -2.96 5.02 33.92
N VAL A 263 -2.36 6.17 34.26
CA VAL A 263 -1.41 6.88 33.39
C VAL A 263 -0.17 7.23 34.19
N LYS A 264 0.93 7.55 33.47
CA LYS A 264 2.21 7.90 34.08
C LYS A 264 2.71 6.81 35.04
N SER A 265 2.51 5.55 34.64
CA SER A 265 2.82 4.36 35.44
C SER A 265 4.10 3.70 34.92
N TRP A 266 4.87 3.09 35.82
CA TRP A 266 5.98 2.22 35.47
C TRP A 266 5.58 0.79 35.82
N THR A 267 5.39 -0.03 34.80
CA THR A 267 5.06 -1.45 34.97
C THR A 267 6.24 -2.30 34.57
N LYS A 268 6.52 -3.33 35.37
CA LYS A 268 7.51 -4.34 34.99
C LYS A 268 6.87 -5.29 33.98
N VAL A 269 7.39 -5.30 32.76
CA VAL A 269 6.95 -6.16 31.65
C VAL A 269 8.01 -7.23 31.46
N CYS A 270 7.59 -8.48 31.28
CA CYS A 270 8.49 -9.63 31.20
C CYS A 270 8.22 -10.46 29.94
N GLU A 271 9.30 -10.89 29.30
CA GLU A 271 9.32 -11.79 28.13
C GLU A 271 10.29 -12.93 28.44
N GLN A 272 9.94 -14.16 28.09
CA GLN A 272 10.68 -15.37 28.45
C GLN A 272 11.03 -16.23 27.21
N VAL A 273 10.58 -15.85 26.02
CA VAL A 273 10.72 -16.64 24.80
C VAL A 273 11.72 -15.98 23.84
N THR A 274 12.64 -16.76 23.29
CA THR A 274 13.57 -16.34 22.21
C THR A 274 12.91 -16.51 20.83
N PRO A 275 13.31 -15.79 19.76
CA PRO A 275 14.53 -14.98 19.61
C PRO A 275 14.40 -13.51 19.99
N VAL A 276 13.26 -13.11 20.57
CA VAL A 276 13.10 -11.75 21.08
C VAL A 276 13.91 -11.52 22.36
N PRO A 277 14.23 -10.27 22.75
CA PRO A 277 14.80 -9.96 24.05
C PRO A 277 14.01 -10.61 25.20
N THR A 278 14.71 -11.29 26.10
CA THR A 278 14.10 -11.92 27.29
C THR A 278 14.54 -11.21 28.56
N GLY A 279 13.69 -11.19 29.58
CA GLY A 279 13.96 -10.49 30.83
C GLY A 279 12.71 -9.88 31.43
N CYS A 280 12.91 -8.98 32.39
CA CYS A 280 11.85 -8.15 32.97
C CYS A 280 12.35 -6.71 33.07
N HIS A 281 11.67 -5.79 32.39
CA HIS A 281 12.08 -4.40 32.22
C HIS A 281 10.98 -3.45 32.71
N TRP A 282 11.38 -2.31 33.26
CA TRP A 282 10.44 -1.24 33.61
C TRP A 282 10.02 -0.49 32.36
N VAL A 283 8.72 -0.32 32.17
CA VAL A 283 8.15 0.39 31.03
C VAL A 283 7.22 1.48 31.54
N TYR A 284 7.47 2.71 31.10
CA TYR A 284 6.68 3.89 31.35
C TYR A 284 5.52 3.96 30.36
N GLY A 285 4.31 4.18 30.88
CA GLY A 285 3.12 4.30 30.05
C GLY A 285 1.80 4.29 30.82
N PHE A 286 0.82 3.60 30.26
CA PHE A 286 -0.55 3.60 30.76
C PHE A 286 -1.18 2.20 30.73
N ARG A 287 -2.11 1.96 31.67
CA ARG A 287 -2.88 0.72 31.79
C ARG A 287 -4.29 0.92 31.25
N THR A 288 -4.84 -0.11 30.62
CA THR A 288 -6.20 -0.13 30.06
C THR A 288 -6.85 -1.50 30.23
N ASP A 289 -8.18 -1.55 30.22
CA ASP A 289 -8.97 -2.79 30.17
C ASP A 289 -9.24 -3.29 28.74
N ALA A 290 -8.71 -2.60 27.70
CA ALA A 290 -8.67 -3.16 26.36
C ALA A 290 -7.71 -4.36 26.35
N VAL A 291 -8.28 -5.55 26.58
CA VAL A 291 -7.61 -6.87 26.65
C VAL A 291 -6.60 -7.03 25.52
N SER A 292 -5.52 -7.78 25.66
CA SER A 292 -4.61 -8.11 24.55
C SER A 292 -4.10 -9.53 24.71
N LEU A 293 -3.57 -10.11 23.65
CA LEU A 293 -3.09 -11.49 23.63
C LEU A 293 -1.68 -11.57 22.98
N PRO A 294 -0.90 -12.63 23.25
CA PRO A 294 0.44 -12.76 22.69
C PRO A 294 0.45 -12.58 21.16
N GLY A 295 1.39 -11.78 20.65
CA GLY A 295 1.47 -11.37 19.25
C GLY A 295 0.77 -10.05 18.90
N ASP A 296 -0.10 -9.52 19.77
CA ASP A 296 -0.59 -8.13 19.64
C ASP A 296 0.49 -7.09 19.99
N SER A 297 1.60 -7.54 20.57
CA SER A 297 2.73 -6.71 20.99
C SER A 297 3.17 -5.74 19.89
N GLY A 298 3.43 -4.49 20.26
CA GLY A 298 3.75 -3.41 19.31
C GLY A 298 2.53 -2.74 18.67
N GLY A 299 1.35 -3.35 18.73
CA GLY A 299 0.13 -2.82 18.16
C GLY A 299 -0.30 -1.47 18.76
N PRO A 300 -0.96 -0.61 17.97
CA PRO A 300 -1.26 0.77 18.36
C PRO A 300 -2.38 0.88 19.39
N PHE A 301 -2.31 1.91 20.23
CA PHE A 301 -3.41 2.45 21.04
C PHE A 301 -3.79 3.86 20.57
N MET A 302 -5.08 4.09 20.35
CA MET A 302 -5.63 5.33 19.80
C MET A 302 -6.79 5.86 20.66
N ARG A 303 -6.91 7.18 20.75
CA ARG A 303 -8.12 7.89 21.20
C ARG A 303 -8.66 8.71 20.03
N GLY A 304 -9.78 8.29 19.46
CA GLY A 304 -10.23 8.83 18.17
C GLY A 304 -9.12 8.64 17.13
N THR A 305 -8.64 9.74 16.55
CA THR A 305 -7.55 9.78 15.56
C THR A 305 -6.19 10.16 16.16
N THR A 306 -6.06 10.15 17.50
CA THR A 306 -4.82 10.49 18.21
C THR A 306 -4.09 9.24 18.70
N ALA A 307 -2.83 9.07 18.30
CA ALA A 307 -1.94 8.00 18.76
C ALA A 307 -1.45 8.25 20.19
N LEU A 308 -1.52 7.22 21.03
CA LEU A 308 -1.21 7.31 22.46
C LEU A 308 -0.05 6.40 22.90
N GLY A 309 0.06 5.21 22.33
CA GLY A 309 1.02 4.20 22.79
C GLY A 309 1.07 2.97 21.89
N VAL A 310 2.04 2.10 22.16
CA VAL A 310 2.15 0.77 21.56
C VAL A 310 2.06 -0.31 22.63
N LEU A 311 1.48 -1.46 22.32
CA LEU A 311 1.33 -2.55 23.29
C LEU A 311 2.69 -3.07 23.76
N SER A 312 2.93 -3.01 25.06
CA SER A 312 4.14 -3.57 25.68
C SER A 312 3.87 -4.92 26.33
N GLY A 313 2.70 -5.10 26.95
CA GLY A 313 2.32 -6.40 27.52
C GLY A 313 0.91 -6.39 28.07
N GLY A 314 0.41 -7.57 28.45
CA GLY A 314 -0.93 -7.73 29.01
C GLY A 314 -1.05 -8.98 29.86
N GLY A 315 -2.11 -9.03 30.66
CA GLY A 315 -2.38 -10.14 31.58
C GLY A 315 -3.45 -9.79 32.61
N GLY A 316 -4.14 -10.80 33.13
CA GLY A 316 -5.15 -10.63 34.18
C GLY A 316 -6.31 -9.72 33.80
N GLY A 317 -6.66 -9.65 32.51
CA GLY A 317 -7.76 -8.81 31.99
C GLY A 317 -7.38 -7.35 31.73
N THR A 318 -6.10 -6.98 31.85
CA THR A 318 -5.62 -5.62 31.50
C THR A 318 -4.44 -5.67 30.54
N SER A 319 -4.23 -4.56 29.84
CA SER A 319 -3.10 -4.33 28.95
C SER A 319 -2.31 -3.11 29.41
N PHE A 320 -1.03 -3.09 29.05
CA PHE A 320 -0.11 -2.01 29.32
C PHE A 320 0.53 -1.53 28.02
N ALA A 321 0.33 -0.24 27.75
CA ALA A 321 0.90 0.42 26.58
C ALA A 321 2.12 1.23 27.01
N ALA A 322 3.20 1.14 26.23
CA ALA A 322 4.31 2.06 26.33
C ALA A 322 3.86 3.45 25.84
N ASP A 323 4.25 4.50 26.56
CA ASP A 323 3.91 5.88 26.18
C ASP A 323 4.59 6.25 24.85
N LEU A 324 3.80 6.65 23.85
CA LEU A 324 4.33 6.94 22.52
C LEU A 324 5.23 8.18 22.51
N LYS A 325 4.88 9.24 23.26
CA LYS A 325 5.70 10.46 23.28
C LYS A 325 7.05 10.21 23.94
N ALA A 326 7.07 9.51 25.07
CA ALA A 326 8.30 9.10 25.73
C ALA A 326 9.12 8.16 24.83
N GLY A 327 8.45 7.25 24.12
CA GLY A 327 9.07 6.36 23.13
C GLY A 327 9.77 7.13 22.01
N LEU A 328 9.03 8.01 21.31
CA LEU A 328 9.58 8.81 20.22
C LEU A 328 10.79 9.65 20.66
N ALA A 329 10.75 10.21 21.87
CA ALA A 329 11.84 11.01 22.41
C ALA A 329 13.19 10.26 22.53
N VAL A 330 13.20 8.92 22.61
CA VAL A 330 14.43 8.12 22.70
C VAL A 330 14.86 7.51 21.36
N THR A 331 14.06 7.63 20.30
CA THR A 331 14.35 7.02 18.99
C THR A 331 15.45 7.70 18.17
N GLY A 332 15.94 8.87 18.61
CA GLY A 332 16.94 9.63 17.85
C GLY A 332 16.38 10.39 16.65
N GLY A 333 15.08 10.74 16.68
CA GLY A 333 14.47 11.67 15.71
C GLY A 333 13.44 11.05 14.76
N TYR A 334 12.97 9.84 15.02
CA TYR A 334 11.82 9.32 14.28
C TYR A 334 10.55 10.09 14.67
N THR A 335 9.67 10.30 13.72
CA THR A 335 8.37 10.94 13.92
C THR A 335 7.29 10.06 13.31
N LEU A 336 6.05 10.11 13.81
CA LEU A 336 4.96 9.40 13.13
C LEU A 336 4.65 10.05 11.77
N GLN A 337 4.20 9.23 10.83
CA GLN A 337 3.45 9.71 9.68
C GLN A 337 2.06 10.09 10.18
N LEU A 338 1.60 11.28 9.82
CA LEU A 338 0.27 11.75 10.19
C LEU A 338 -0.55 12.01 8.94
N ALA A 339 -1.82 11.60 8.98
CA ALA A 339 -2.80 11.93 7.97
C ALA A 339 -3.02 13.44 7.95
N VAL A 340 -2.74 14.06 6.81
CA VAL A 340 -2.98 15.48 6.52
C VAL A 340 -4.23 15.58 5.66
N ALA A 341 -5.11 16.52 5.99
CA ALA A 341 -6.30 16.75 5.19
C ALA A 341 -5.93 17.33 3.82
N ALA A 342 -6.54 16.81 2.77
CA ALA A 342 -6.41 17.37 1.43
C ALA A 342 -6.89 18.83 1.38
N PRO A 343 -6.30 19.67 0.51
CA PRO A 343 -6.73 21.05 0.39
C PRO A 343 -8.16 21.11 -0.19
N ALA A 344 -8.98 22.02 0.30
CA ALA A 344 -10.32 22.26 -0.23
C ALA A 344 -10.28 23.50 -1.14
N VAL A 345 -10.64 23.34 -2.40
CA VAL A 345 -10.78 24.47 -3.32
C VAL A 345 -12.14 25.14 -3.11
N THR A 346 -12.15 26.43 -2.86
CA THR A 346 -13.39 27.19 -2.61
C THR A 346 -13.84 28.03 -3.80
N SER A 347 -12.93 28.40 -4.70
CA SER A 347 -13.26 29.05 -5.98
C SER A 347 -13.73 28.02 -7.01
N THR A 348 -14.81 28.32 -7.74
CA THR A 348 -15.13 27.61 -8.99
C THR A 348 -14.17 28.02 -10.11
N SER A 349 -14.07 27.23 -11.18
CA SER A 349 -13.28 27.59 -12.36
C SER A 349 -13.71 28.93 -12.98
N ALA A 350 -15.01 29.21 -13.00
CA ALA A 350 -15.55 30.50 -13.45
C ALA A 350 -15.12 31.66 -12.54
N GLN A 351 -15.18 31.48 -11.21
CA GLN A 351 -14.72 32.48 -10.25
C GLN A 351 -13.21 32.69 -10.34
N ALA A 352 -12.45 31.62 -10.57
CA ALA A 352 -11.01 31.70 -10.70
C ALA A 352 -10.60 32.46 -11.96
N ALA A 353 -11.31 32.25 -13.07
CA ALA A 353 -11.11 33.00 -14.31
C ALA A 353 -11.50 34.49 -14.19
N GLU A 354 -12.56 34.81 -13.44
CA GLU A 354 -12.94 36.22 -13.22
C GLU A 354 -12.00 36.97 -12.27
N ALA A 355 -11.44 36.26 -11.28
CA ALA A 355 -10.57 36.84 -10.26
C ALA A 355 -9.07 36.74 -10.60
N ASP A 356 -8.72 36.09 -11.71
CA ASP A 356 -7.35 35.64 -12.03
C ASP A 356 -6.67 34.89 -10.86
N GLN A 357 -7.46 34.20 -10.03
CA GLN A 357 -6.96 33.53 -8.82
C GLN A 357 -7.75 32.28 -8.46
N VAL A 358 -7.02 31.23 -8.08
CA VAL A 358 -7.56 30.03 -7.45
C VAL A 358 -7.39 30.17 -5.95
N SER A 359 -8.42 29.86 -5.18
CA SER A 359 -8.40 30.00 -3.73
C SER A 359 -9.06 28.82 -3.03
N GLY A 360 -8.65 28.61 -1.78
CA GLY A 360 -9.17 27.54 -0.96
C GLY A 360 -8.71 27.59 0.48
N THR A 361 -8.95 26.48 1.17
CA THR A 361 -8.53 26.26 2.55
C THR A 361 -7.67 25.02 2.66
N GLY A 362 -6.75 25.02 3.62
CA GLY A 362 -5.92 23.87 3.95
C GLY A 362 -5.47 23.95 5.40
N GLU A 363 -4.57 23.05 5.80
CA GLU A 363 -4.09 23.04 7.17
C GLU A 363 -3.27 24.32 7.49
N PRO A 364 -3.64 25.10 8.53
CA PRO A 364 -2.92 26.33 8.85
C PRO A 364 -1.43 26.11 9.13
N GLY A 365 -0.57 26.92 8.51
CA GLY A 365 0.88 26.85 8.67
C GLY A 365 1.56 25.70 7.92
N ALA A 366 0.81 24.90 7.17
CA ALA A 366 1.35 23.93 6.20
C ALA A 366 1.63 24.62 4.85
N THR A 367 2.16 23.85 3.89
CA THR A 367 2.45 24.32 2.53
C THR A 367 1.48 23.67 1.57
N LEU A 368 0.80 24.46 0.72
CA LEU A 368 0.08 23.97 -0.44
C LEU A 368 1.08 23.71 -1.56
N ILE A 369 1.02 22.51 -2.14
CA ILE A 369 1.78 22.11 -3.31
C ILE A 369 0.83 22.12 -4.51
N VAL A 370 1.23 22.87 -5.54
CA VAL A 370 0.56 22.90 -6.84
C VAL A 370 1.48 22.22 -7.83
N ASP A 371 1.08 21.05 -8.32
CA ASP A 371 1.78 20.34 -9.38
C ASP A 371 1.04 20.52 -10.70
N GLN A 372 1.72 21.21 -11.62
CA GLN A 372 1.26 21.41 -12.98
C GLN A 372 2.17 20.66 -13.94
N ALA A 373 1.79 19.42 -14.27
CA ALA A 373 2.53 18.54 -15.18
C ALA A 373 4.02 18.40 -14.82
N GLY A 374 4.33 18.25 -13.53
CA GLY A 374 5.67 18.11 -12.96
C GLY A 374 6.32 19.43 -12.54
N VAL A 375 5.68 20.59 -12.80
CA VAL A 375 6.14 21.90 -12.33
C VAL A 375 5.52 22.18 -10.97
N ILE A 376 6.35 22.12 -9.92
CA ILE A 376 5.94 22.31 -8.54
C ILE A 376 5.99 23.79 -8.15
N THR A 377 4.89 24.30 -7.59
CA THR A 377 4.81 25.60 -6.92
C THR A 377 4.37 25.40 -5.46
N GLU A 378 5.14 25.96 -4.53
CA GLU A 378 4.85 25.92 -3.11
C GLU A 378 4.22 27.24 -2.64
N ILE A 379 3.09 27.15 -1.95
CA ILE A 379 2.35 28.30 -1.43
C ILE A 379 2.12 28.12 0.07
N PRO A 380 2.56 29.05 0.93
CA PRO A 380 2.30 28.96 2.35
C PRO A 380 0.80 29.12 2.63
N ILE A 381 0.24 28.21 3.44
CA ILE A 381 -1.14 28.33 3.92
C ILE A 381 -1.16 29.27 5.12
N ALA A 382 -2.01 30.29 5.05
CA ALA A 382 -2.10 31.32 6.09
C ALA A 382 -2.54 30.73 7.44
N ALA A 383 -2.34 31.51 8.51
CA ALA A 383 -2.69 31.09 9.88
C ALA A 383 -4.20 30.89 10.10
N ASP A 384 -5.04 31.47 9.25
CA ASP A 384 -6.49 31.24 9.22
C ASP A 384 -6.90 30.08 8.29
N GLY A 385 -5.92 29.38 7.70
CA GLY A 385 -6.12 28.25 6.81
C GLY A 385 -6.34 28.64 5.34
N THR A 386 -6.34 29.92 4.99
CA THR A 386 -6.59 30.36 3.62
C THR A 386 -5.34 30.30 2.74
N TRP A 387 -5.54 30.06 1.45
CA TRP A 387 -4.48 30.14 0.44
C TRP A 387 -5.06 30.65 -0.89
N SER A 388 -4.21 31.25 -1.72
CA SER A 388 -4.56 31.68 -3.07
C SER A 388 -3.33 31.73 -3.97
N PHE A 389 -3.50 31.46 -5.26
CA PHE A 389 -2.46 31.66 -6.28
C PHE A 389 -3.05 32.08 -7.62
N PRO A 390 -2.25 32.65 -8.53
CA PRO A 390 -2.74 33.07 -9.84
C PRO A 390 -3.39 31.90 -10.60
N ALA A 391 -4.56 32.14 -11.18
CA ALA A 391 -5.17 31.14 -12.06
C ALA A 391 -4.25 30.92 -13.28
N PRO A 392 -3.98 29.66 -13.68
CA PRO A 392 -3.21 29.40 -14.89
C PRO A 392 -3.97 29.85 -16.13
N ASP A 393 -3.23 30.07 -17.23
CA ASP A 393 -3.79 30.57 -18.48
C ASP A 393 -4.97 29.70 -18.98
N ALA A 394 -5.91 30.32 -19.70
CA ALA A 394 -7.03 29.61 -20.29
C ALA A 394 -6.53 28.52 -21.26
N GLY A 395 -6.88 27.26 -21.00
CA GLY A 395 -6.47 26.10 -21.80
C GLY A 395 -5.25 25.32 -21.28
N THR A 396 -4.75 25.64 -20.08
CA THR A 396 -3.68 24.86 -19.46
C THR A 396 -4.19 23.52 -18.89
N ALA A 397 -3.30 22.53 -18.80
CA ALA A 397 -3.62 21.21 -18.25
C ALA A 397 -4.10 21.29 -16.79
N ALA A 398 -4.92 20.31 -16.38
CA ALA A 398 -5.33 20.12 -15.00
C ALA A 398 -4.10 20.09 -14.08
N TYR A 399 -4.22 20.70 -12.90
CA TYR A 399 -3.18 20.65 -11.87
C TYR A 399 -3.70 19.92 -10.64
N THR A 400 -2.78 19.33 -9.90
CA THR A 400 -3.05 18.65 -8.65
C THR A 400 -2.62 19.52 -7.48
N LEU A 401 -3.44 19.51 -6.43
CA LEU A 401 -3.25 20.28 -5.22
C LEU A 401 -3.08 19.32 -4.04
N SER A 402 -2.01 19.43 -3.27
CA SER A 402 -1.83 18.69 -2.02
C SER A 402 -1.31 19.61 -0.91
N VAL A 403 -1.41 19.16 0.34
CA VAL A 403 -0.85 19.86 1.51
C VAL A 403 0.33 19.07 2.05
N GLU A 404 1.44 19.76 2.27
CA GLU A 404 2.65 19.24 2.89
C GLU A 404 2.86 19.84 4.28
N ARG A 405 3.15 18.98 5.25
CA ARG A 405 3.53 19.35 6.62
C ARG A 405 4.70 18.50 7.08
N GLY A 406 5.91 19.06 7.00
CA GLY A 406 7.12 18.29 7.26
C GLY A 406 7.32 17.25 6.16
N PHE A 407 7.29 15.96 6.54
CA PHE A 407 7.33 14.85 5.57
C PHE A 407 5.95 14.31 5.19
N ASP A 408 4.89 14.74 5.89
CA ASP A 408 3.54 14.27 5.62
C ASP A 408 2.96 15.01 4.40
N VAL A 409 2.34 14.26 3.49
CA VAL A 409 1.68 14.79 2.29
C VAL A 409 0.23 14.29 2.28
N SER A 410 -0.73 15.17 2.00
CA SER A 410 -2.13 14.79 1.84
C SER A 410 -2.39 14.05 0.53
N ASP A 411 -3.58 13.47 0.39
CA ASP A 411 -4.10 13.11 -0.92
C ASP A 411 -4.19 14.35 -1.83
N ALA A 412 -4.03 14.13 -3.14
CA ALA A 412 -4.08 15.17 -4.15
C ALA A 412 -5.52 15.43 -4.62
N VAL A 413 -5.86 16.70 -4.82
CA VAL A 413 -7.12 17.15 -5.42
C VAL A 413 -6.85 17.66 -6.82
N VAL A 414 -7.56 17.12 -7.81
CA VAL A 414 -7.50 17.61 -9.19
C VAL A 414 -8.39 18.84 -9.32
N PHE A 415 -7.85 19.93 -9.85
CA PHE A 415 -8.62 21.11 -10.24
C PHE A 415 -8.49 21.37 -11.75
N GLN A 416 -9.61 21.70 -12.38
CA GLN A 416 -9.75 21.95 -13.82
C GLN A 416 -10.41 23.28 -14.10
#